data_AF-A0A4P9WP95-F1
#
_entry.id   AF-A0A4P9WP95-F1
#
_cell.length_a   1.000
_cell.length_b   1.000
_cell.length_c   1.000
_cell.angle_alpha   90.00
_cell.angle_beta   90.00
_cell.angle_gamma   90.00
#
_symmetry.space_group_name_H-M   'P 1'
#
loop_
_entity.id
_entity.type
_entity.pdbx_description
1 polymer ?
#
loop_
_entity_poly.entity_id
_entity_poly.type
_entity_poly.pdbx_seq_one_letter_code
_entity_poly.pdbx_strand_id
1 'polypeptide(L)'
;MRILLVCGFAGSGKTSFVAKFGEHLQKQGKTIYLINLDPAVENLPFEPKLDIRDTIDYKGIMKDLVLGPNGAIMACMNIFASKIDQITAIISSKIETHDYVLIDTPGQIEIFTWSSSGDIIAKSLKTTFTDVSLLYVVDANRCSNSHTTMASNILHACSVFKKMDIPMRLIFTKMD
;
A
#
# COMPACT_ATOMS: atom_id res chain seq x y z
N MET A 1 2.50 -17.47 5.44
CA MET A 1 2.17 -16.04 5.42
C MET A 1 2.16 -15.51 4.00
N ARG A 2 1.11 -14.77 3.59
CA ARG A 2 1.02 -14.06 2.30
C ARG A 2 1.13 -12.57 2.50
N ILE A 3 1.89 -11.86 1.66
CA ILE A 3 2.01 -10.40 1.70
C ILE A 3 1.20 -9.79 0.57
N LEU A 4 0.24 -8.95 0.94
CA LEU A 4 -0.66 -8.28 0.01
C LEU A 4 -0.40 -6.78 0.08
N LEU A 5 0.27 -6.27 -0.94
CA LEU A 5 0.56 -4.86 -1.10
C LEU A 5 -0.58 -4.20 -1.88
N VAL A 6 -1.32 -3.29 -1.25
CA VAL A 6 -2.50 -2.66 -1.86
C VAL A 6 -2.09 -1.34 -2.50
N CYS A 7 -2.32 -1.19 -3.80
CA CYS A 7 -2.06 0.06 -4.54
C CYS A 7 -3.25 0.44 -5.41
N GLY A 8 -3.30 1.68 -5.88
CA GLY A 8 -4.40 2.20 -6.70
C GLY A 8 -4.48 3.71 -6.61
N PHE A 9 -5.23 4.35 -7.51
CA PHE A 9 -5.38 5.80 -7.52
C PHE A 9 -6.01 6.35 -6.22
N ALA A 10 -5.79 7.63 -5.96
CA ALA A 10 -6.44 8.33 -4.85
C ALA A 10 -7.98 8.21 -4.97
N GLY A 11 -8.62 7.90 -3.85
CA GLY A 11 -10.07 7.69 -3.82
C GLY A 11 -10.56 6.36 -4.40
N SER A 12 -9.69 5.46 -4.88
CA SER A 12 -10.14 4.14 -5.35
C SER A 12 -10.66 3.24 -4.24
N GLY A 13 -10.33 3.53 -2.97
CA GLY A 13 -10.83 2.77 -1.81
C GLY A 13 -9.82 1.82 -1.18
N LYS A 14 -8.51 2.03 -1.40
CA LYS A 14 -7.41 1.22 -0.80
C LYS A 14 -7.57 0.96 0.70
N THR A 15 -7.61 2.02 1.51
CA THR A 15 -7.72 1.93 2.97
C THR A 15 -9.01 1.24 3.43
N SER A 16 -10.13 1.56 2.80
CA SER A 16 -11.43 0.90 3.09
C SER A 16 -11.39 -0.58 2.72
N PHE A 17 -10.76 -0.92 1.59
CA PHE A 17 -10.56 -2.30 1.16
C PHE A 17 -9.67 -3.06 2.15
N VAL A 18 -8.55 -2.49 2.59
CA VAL A 18 -7.66 -3.10 3.60
C VAL A 18 -8.42 -3.40 4.89
N ALA A 19 -9.21 -2.45 5.40
CA ALA A 19 -10.04 -2.68 6.59
C ALA A 19 -11.05 -3.80 6.39
N LYS A 20 -11.87 -3.73 5.34
CA LYS A 20 -12.97 -4.69 5.14
C LYS A 20 -12.49 -6.07 4.74
N PHE A 21 -11.42 -6.15 3.95
CA PHE A 21 -10.79 -7.42 3.61
C PHE A 21 -10.09 -8.04 4.83
N GLY A 22 -9.46 -7.22 5.67
CA GLY A 22 -8.92 -7.65 6.96
C GLY A 22 -9.99 -8.24 7.87
N GLU A 23 -11.10 -7.51 8.11
CA GLU A 23 -12.24 -8.01 8.89
C GLU A 23 -12.80 -9.31 8.32
N HIS A 24 -12.92 -9.41 6.99
CA HIS A 24 -13.43 -10.60 6.32
C HIS A 24 -12.53 -11.83 6.55
N LEU A 25 -11.22 -11.68 6.40
CA LEU A 25 -10.25 -12.74 6.64
C LEU A 25 -10.23 -13.15 8.14
N GLN A 26 -10.35 -12.19 9.07
CA GLN A 26 -10.45 -12.49 10.50
C GLN A 26 -11.71 -13.31 10.82
N LYS A 27 -12.85 -12.99 10.20
CA LYS A 27 -14.08 -13.79 10.34
C LYS A 27 -13.93 -15.22 9.81
N GLN A 28 -12.99 -15.47 8.90
CA GLN A 28 -12.63 -16.81 8.42
C GLN A 28 -11.59 -17.52 9.31
N GLY A 29 -11.28 -16.95 10.48
CA GLY A 29 -10.29 -17.49 11.41
C GLY A 29 -8.84 -17.26 10.99
N LYS A 30 -8.57 -16.34 10.06
CA LYS A 30 -7.21 -16.00 9.63
C LYS A 30 -6.58 -14.96 10.53
N THR A 31 -5.29 -15.13 10.83
CA THR A 31 -4.50 -14.14 11.57
C THR A 31 -3.86 -13.15 10.59
N ILE A 32 -3.97 -11.84 10.88
CA ILE A 32 -3.61 -10.78 9.93
C ILE A 32 -2.77 -9.71 10.60
N TYR A 33 -1.70 -9.32 9.91
CA TYR A 33 -0.82 -8.23 10.28
C TYR A 33 -1.10 -7.02 9.37
N LEU A 34 -1.69 -5.97 9.92
CA LEU A 34 -2.05 -4.76 9.16
C LEU A 34 -0.92 -3.74 9.25
N ILE A 35 -0.52 -3.17 8.10
CA ILE A 35 0.53 -2.15 8.00
C ILE A 35 -0.03 -0.93 7.26
N ASN A 36 0.15 0.25 7.83
CA ASN A 36 -0.14 1.52 7.17
C ASN A 36 1.17 2.19 6.70
N LEU A 37 1.30 2.44 5.40
CA LEU A 37 2.39 3.22 4.80
C LEU A 37 1.96 4.60 4.31
N ASP A 38 0.69 5.02 4.49
CA ASP A 38 0.26 6.36 4.14
C ASP A 38 0.52 7.33 5.31
N PRO A 39 1.49 8.27 5.21
CA PRO A 39 1.76 9.23 6.25
C PRO A 39 0.74 10.38 6.30
N ALA A 40 -0.04 10.57 5.23
CA ALA A 40 -0.99 11.67 5.09
C ALA A 40 -2.43 11.29 5.50
N VAL A 41 -2.68 10.03 5.86
CA VAL A 41 -4.00 9.58 6.30
C VAL A 41 -4.31 10.11 7.72
N GLU A 42 -5.47 10.75 7.87
CA GLU A 42 -5.89 11.29 9.16
C GLU A 42 -6.54 10.21 10.03
N ASN A 43 -7.57 9.56 9.50
CA ASN A 43 -8.35 8.55 10.22
C ASN A 43 -8.22 7.19 9.53
N LEU A 44 -7.71 6.20 10.25
CA LEU A 44 -7.67 4.82 9.77
C LEU A 44 -8.90 4.05 10.28
N PRO A 45 -9.63 3.35 9.38
CA PRO A 45 -10.76 2.50 9.76
C PRO A 45 -10.32 1.14 10.33
N PHE A 46 -9.04 0.96 10.64
CA PHE A 46 -8.46 -0.24 11.22
C PHE A 46 -7.29 0.13 12.14
N GLU A 47 -6.91 -0.76 13.04
CA GLU A 47 -5.74 -0.60 13.90
C GLU A 47 -4.51 -1.25 13.25
N PRO A 48 -3.58 -0.47 12.66
CA PRO A 48 -2.33 -1.01 12.12
C PRO A 48 -1.46 -1.57 13.26
N LYS A 49 -0.78 -2.69 12.99
CA LYS A 49 0.30 -3.21 13.86
C LYS A 49 1.64 -2.52 13.59
N LEU A 50 1.78 -1.93 12.40
CA LEU A 50 2.89 -1.05 12.05
C LEU A 50 2.33 0.15 11.31
N ASP A 51 2.50 1.34 11.88
CA ASP A 51 2.08 2.59 11.26
C ASP A 51 3.30 3.49 10.98
N ILE A 52 3.43 3.95 9.74
CA ILE A 52 4.47 4.92 9.38
C ILE A 52 4.40 6.19 10.24
N ARG A 53 3.19 6.60 10.66
CA ARG A 53 2.92 7.81 11.44
C ARG A 53 3.50 7.76 12.85
N ASP A 54 3.73 6.57 13.41
CA ASP A 54 4.35 6.40 14.73
C ASP A 54 5.85 6.74 14.71
N THR A 55 6.46 6.65 13.54
CA THR A 55 7.91 6.82 13.37
C THR A 55 8.30 8.12 12.68
N ILE A 56 7.36 8.76 11.96
CA ILE A 56 7.62 9.89 11.09
C ILE A 56 6.51 10.93 11.27
N ASP A 57 6.88 12.13 11.73
CA ASP A 57 5.97 13.27 11.79
C ASP A 57 5.85 13.94 10.41
N TYR A 58 4.82 13.52 9.67
CA TYR A 58 4.46 14.09 8.36
C TYR A 58 4.27 15.61 8.40
N LYS A 59 3.60 16.14 9.43
CA LYS A 59 3.28 17.58 9.53
C LYS A 59 4.52 18.38 9.90
N GLY A 60 5.38 17.83 10.76
CA GLY A 60 6.69 18.39 11.08
C GLY A 60 7.58 18.48 9.85
N ILE A 61 7.76 17.38 9.12
CA ILE A 61 8.56 17.34 7.87
C ILE A 61 8.08 18.35 6.85
N MET A 62 6.76 18.48 6.68
CA MET A 62 6.20 19.44 5.74
C MET A 62 6.57 20.89 6.08
N LYS A 63 6.60 21.23 7.37
CA LYS A 63 6.99 22.56 7.87
C LYS A 63 8.50 22.77 7.80
N ASP A 64 9.28 21.83 8.33
CA ASP A 64 10.73 21.96 8.49
C ASP A 64 11.47 21.99 7.15
N LEU A 65 11.01 21.20 6.19
CA LEU A 65 11.59 21.12 4.84
C LEU A 65 10.88 22.02 3.82
N VAL A 66 9.87 22.78 4.24
CA VAL A 66 9.07 23.67 3.38
C VAL A 66 8.55 22.93 2.13
N LEU A 67 7.97 21.75 2.35
CA LEU A 67 7.49 20.88 1.28
C LEU A 67 5.98 21.04 1.11
N GLY A 68 5.49 20.85 -0.11
CA GLY A 68 4.07 20.57 -0.35
C GLY A 68 3.70 19.14 0.06
N PRO A 69 2.40 18.79 0.10
CA PRO A 69 1.92 17.48 0.57
C PRO A 69 2.61 16.28 -0.11
N ASN A 70 2.72 16.28 -1.43
CA ASN A 70 3.37 15.20 -2.17
C ASN A 70 4.88 15.11 -1.89
N GLY A 71 5.55 16.26 -1.71
CA GLY A 71 6.97 16.28 -1.35
C GLY A 71 7.20 15.72 0.06
N ALA A 72 6.32 16.05 1.00
CA ALA A 72 6.37 15.52 2.36
C ALA A 72 6.10 14.01 2.39
N ILE A 73 5.12 13.49 1.61
CA ILE A 73 4.90 12.04 1.47
C ILE A 73 6.15 11.35 0.92
N MET A 74 6.76 11.90 -0.14
CA MET A 74 8.03 11.37 -0.69
C MET A 74 9.14 11.33 0.36
N ALA A 75 9.31 12.40 1.14
CA ALA A 75 10.31 12.45 2.20
C ALA A 75 10.04 11.39 3.28
N CYS A 76 8.80 11.23 3.70
CA CYS A 76 8.40 10.17 4.65
C CYS A 76 8.71 8.78 4.10
N MET A 77 8.40 8.53 2.82
CA MET A 77 8.69 7.25 2.16
C MET A 77 10.20 6.97 2.06
N ASN A 78 11.03 7.99 1.82
CA ASN A 78 12.49 7.84 1.82
C ASN A 78 13.02 7.48 3.21
N ILE A 79 12.52 8.12 4.27
CA ILE A 79 12.89 7.79 5.65
C ILE A 79 12.44 6.36 5.99
N PHE A 80 11.23 5.97 5.59
CA PHE A 80 10.74 4.61 5.79
C PHE A 80 11.59 3.57 5.03
N ALA A 81 11.95 3.85 3.77
CA ALA A 81 12.82 3.00 2.97
C ALA A 81 14.21 2.81 3.60
N SER A 82 14.75 3.82 4.30
CA SER A 82 16.02 3.68 5.01
C SER A 82 15.99 2.66 6.17
N LYS A 83 14.79 2.31 6.65
CA LYS A 83 14.55 1.35 7.73
C LYS A 83 13.99 0.02 7.22
N ILE A 84 13.96 -0.20 5.91
CA ILE A 84 13.26 -1.34 5.31
C ILE A 84 13.74 -2.69 5.85
N ASP A 85 15.05 -2.83 6.13
CA ASP A 85 15.62 -4.06 6.68
C ASP A 85 15.09 -4.40 8.08
N GLN A 86 14.84 -3.37 8.91
CA GLN A 86 14.22 -3.57 10.23
C GLN A 86 12.76 -4.00 10.08
N ILE A 87 12.05 -3.40 9.12
CA ILE A 87 10.64 -3.71 8.86
C ILE A 87 10.49 -5.14 8.31
N THR A 88 11.34 -5.55 7.36
CA THR A 88 11.32 -6.91 6.83
C THR A 88 11.71 -7.93 7.90
N ALA A 89 12.62 -7.61 8.82
CA ALA A 89 12.91 -8.45 9.98
C ALA A 89 11.70 -8.59 10.92
N ILE A 90 10.99 -7.48 11.20
CA ILE A 90 9.75 -7.51 11.99
C ILE A 90 8.70 -8.40 11.31
N ILE A 91 8.45 -8.21 10.00
CA ILE A 91 7.49 -9.03 9.24
C ILE A 91 7.93 -10.50 9.24
N SER A 92 9.23 -10.78 9.11
CA SER A 92 9.77 -12.14 9.13
C SER A 92 9.50 -12.85 10.45
N SER A 93 9.59 -12.14 11.58
CA SER A 93 9.24 -12.69 12.91
C SER A 93 7.77 -13.11 13.03
N LYS A 94 6.91 -12.69 12.09
CA LYS A 94 5.47 -12.97 12.08
C LYS A 94 5.07 -14.10 11.14
N ILE A 95 6.01 -14.67 10.38
CA ILE A 95 5.75 -15.73 9.37
C ILE A 95 4.98 -16.92 9.96
N GLU A 96 5.33 -17.35 11.17
CA GLU A 96 4.72 -18.53 11.82
C GLU A 96 3.40 -18.23 12.52
N THR A 97 3.12 -16.95 12.82
CA THR A 97 1.96 -16.54 13.63
C THR A 97 0.85 -15.89 12.81
N HIS A 98 1.16 -15.38 11.61
CA HIS A 98 0.24 -14.62 10.77
C HIS A 98 0.05 -15.29 9.41
N ASP A 99 -1.21 -15.51 9.03
CA ASP A 99 -1.56 -16.00 7.70
C ASP A 99 -1.33 -14.93 6.62
N TYR A 100 -1.64 -13.66 6.93
CA TYR A 100 -1.61 -12.55 5.98
C TYR A 100 -0.93 -11.31 6.54
N VAL A 101 -0.27 -10.55 5.66
CA VAL A 101 0.16 -9.17 5.89
C VAL A 101 -0.55 -8.31 4.85
N LEU A 102 -1.35 -7.35 5.29
CA LEU A 102 -1.98 -6.36 4.40
C LEU A 102 -1.25 -5.04 4.57
N ILE A 103 -0.76 -4.48 3.46
CA ILE A 103 0.00 -3.23 3.46
C ILE A 103 -0.80 -2.20 2.67
N ASP A 104 -1.29 -1.17 3.37
CA ASP A 104 -1.91 0.01 2.75
C ASP A 104 -0.81 0.99 2.30
N THR A 105 -0.94 1.52 1.09
CA THR A 105 0.05 2.42 0.48
C THR A 105 -0.49 3.84 0.33
N PRO A 106 0.38 4.85 0.19
CA PRO A 106 -0.03 6.25 0.04
C PRO A 106 -1.12 6.47 -1.01
N GLY A 107 -2.00 7.44 -0.73
CA GLY A 107 -3.09 7.85 -1.62
C GLY A 107 -2.64 8.12 -3.07
N GLN A 108 -1.51 8.80 -3.24
CA GLN A 108 -0.88 9.13 -4.52
C GLN A 108 -0.03 7.95 -5.01
N ILE A 109 -0.55 7.21 -5.99
CA ILE A 109 0.09 5.99 -6.48
C ILE A 109 1.47 6.27 -7.07
N GLU A 110 1.65 7.42 -7.72
CA GLU A 110 2.89 7.77 -8.41
C GLU A 110 4.06 7.92 -7.45
N ILE A 111 3.79 8.43 -6.24
CA ILE A 111 4.79 8.55 -5.18
C ILE A 111 5.27 7.17 -4.75
N PHE A 112 4.41 6.15 -4.81
CA PHE A 112 4.80 4.79 -4.47
C PHE A 112 5.42 4.06 -5.68
N THR A 113 4.84 4.15 -6.88
CA THR A 113 5.23 3.30 -8.02
C THR A 113 6.41 3.84 -8.83
N TRP A 114 6.68 5.14 -8.76
CA TRP A 114 7.72 5.81 -9.55
C TRP A 114 8.86 6.39 -8.70
N SER A 115 8.80 6.25 -7.37
CA SER A 115 9.90 6.66 -6.49
C SER A 115 10.91 5.55 -6.27
N SER A 116 12.17 5.94 -6.04
CA SER A 116 13.22 5.00 -5.62
C SER A 116 12.88 4.34 -4.29
N SER A 117 12.22 5.04 -3.36
CA SER A 117 11.76 4.47 -2.08
C SER A 117 10.77 3.34 -2.28
N GLY A 118 9.78 3.51 -3.16
CA GLY A 118 8.80 2.46 -3.43
C GLY A 118 9.42 1.25 -4.13
N ASP A 119 10.36 1.47 -5.04
CA ASP A 119 11.15 0.40 -5.65
C ASP A 119 11.94 -0.40 -4.62
N ILE A 120 12.60 0.28 -3.68
CA ILE A 120 13.35 -0.36 -2.59
C ILE A 120 12.42 -1.21 -1.73
N ILE A 121 11.27 -0.67 -1.34
CA ILE A 121 10.28 -1.39 -0.51
C ILE A 121 9.76 -2.62 -1.25
N ALA A 122 9.31 -2.45 -2.49
CA ALA A 122 8.76 -3.55 -3.29
C ALA A 122 9.79 -4.66 -3.55
N LYS A 123 11.02 -4.29 -3.92
CA LYS A 123 12.12 -5.25 -4.12
C LYS A 123 12.50 -5.96 -2.84
N SER A 124 12.64 -5.23 -1.73
CA SER A 124 12.98 -5.82 -0.43
C SER A 124 11.92 -6.86 -0.03
N LEU A 125 10.63 -6.52 -0.12
CA LEU A 125 9.55 -7.47 0.14
C LEU A 125 9.62 -8.70 -0.79
N LYS A 126 9.80 -8.50 -2.10
CA LYS A 126 9.89 -9.59 -3.08
C LYS A 126 11.10 -10.51 -2.85
N THR A 127 12.24 -9.95 -2.44
CA THR A 127 13.46 -10.73 -2.20
C THR A 127 13.39 -11.49 -0.87
N THR A 128 12.79 -10.90 0.17
CA THR A 128 12.69 -11.54 1.49
C THR A 128 11.58 -12.58 1.56
N PHE A 129 10.46 -12.39 0.85
CA PHE A 129 9.27 -13.24 0.98
C PHE A 129 8.87 -13.89 -0.34
N THR A 130 8.42 -15.14 -0.28
CA THR A 130 8.10 -15.94 -1.46
C THR A 130 6.69 -15.68 -2.02
N ASP A 131 5.70 -15.35 -1.16
CA ASP A 131 4.31 -15.12 -1.55
C ASP A 131 3.95 -13.63 -1.36
N VAL A 132 4.42 -12.80 -2.29
CA VAL A 132 4.10 -11.36 -2.38
C VAL A 132 3.21 -11.12 -3.58
N SER A 133 2.08 -10.43 -3.36
CA SER A 133 1.15 -10.07 -4.43
C SER A 133 0.76 -8.59 -4.34
N LEU A 134 0.67 -7.95 -5.50
CA LEU A 134 0.17 -6.59 -5.65
C LEU A 134 -1.34 -6.63 -5.89
N LEU A 135 -2.12 -5.97 -5.05
CA LEU A 135 -3.56 -5.79 -5.22
C LEU A 135 -3.81 -4.39 -5.78
N TYR A 136 -4.07 -4.31 -7.08
CA TYR A 136 -4.32 -3.06 -7.77
C TYR A 136 -5.82 -2.73 -7.72
N VAL A 137 -6.17 -1.76 -6.88
CA VAL A 137 -7.54 -1.36 -6.58
C VAL A 137 -8.05 -0.32 -7.59
N VAL A 138 -9.16 -0.66 -8.24
CA VAL A 138 -9.85 0.13 -9.26
C VAL A 138 -11.24 0.53 -8.74
N ASP A 139 -11.61 1.80 -8.94
CA ASP A 139 -12.96 2.29 -8.66
C ASP A 139 -13.90 1.87 -9.81
N ALA A 140 -14.81 0.93 -9.53
CA ALA A 140 -15.71 0.37 -10.54
C ALA A 140 -16.69 1.43 -11.06
N ASN A 141 -17.27 2.24 -10.17
CA ASN A 141 -18.23 3.29 -10.54
C ASN A 141 -17.62 4.30 -11.51
N ARG A 142 -16.37 4.70 -11.31
CA ARG A 142 -15.67 5.60 -12.25
C ARG A 142 -15.39 4.96 -13.61
N CYS A 143 -15.05 3.67 -13.63
CA CYS A 143 -14.79 2.93 -14.86
C CYS A 143 -16.07 2.67 -15.66
N SER A 144 -17.18 2.32 -15.00
CA SER A 144 -18.47 2.08 -15.65
C SER A 144 -19.01 3.32 -16.36
N ASN A 145 -18.73 4.50 -15.84
CA ASN A 145 -19.16 5.77 -16.43
C ASN A 145 -18.29 6.25 -17.61
N SER A 146 -17.13 5.63 -17.86
CA SER A 146 -16.22 6.07 -18.93
C SER A 146 -15.27 4.97 -19.39
N HIS A 147 -15.43 4.55 -20.65
CA HIS A 147 -14.52 3.62 -21.33
C HIS A 147 -13.06 4.11 -21.32
N THR A 148 -12.85 5.42 -21.47
CA THR A 148 -11.50 6.02 -21.42
C THR A 148 -10.87 5.87 -20.04
N THR A 149 -11.66 6.03 -18.97
CA THR A 149 -11.19 5.84 -17.59
C THR A 149 -10.82 4.39 -17.33
N MET A 150 -11.62 3.44 -17.83
CA MET A 150 -11.32 2.01 -17.72
C MET A 150 -10.03 1.66 -18.47
N ALA A 151 -9.90 2.07 -19.73
CA ALA A 151 -8.71 1.82 -20.54
C ALA A 151 -7.45 2.43 -19.91
N SER A 152 -7.53 3.67 -19.41
CA SER A 152 -6.42 4.36 -18.75
C SER A 152 -5.99 3.65 -17.47
N ASN A 153 -6.95 3.17 -16.65
CA ASN A 153 -6.65 2.41 -15.45
C ASN A 153 -5.95 1.07 -15.76
N ILE A 154 -6.41 0.35 -16.78
CA ILE A 154 -5.81 -0.92 -17.19
C ILE A 154 -4.40 -0.70 -17.72
N LEU A 155 -4.20 0.32 -18.57
CA LEU A 155 -2.86 0.67 -19.07
C LEU A 155 -1.92 1.03 -17.92
N HIS A 156 -2.39 1.83 -16.96
CA HIS A 156 -1.60 2.18 -15.78
C HIS A 156 -1.27 0.94 -14.93
N ALA A 157 -2.24 0.05 -14.70
CA ALA A 157 -2.01 -1.20 -13.99
C ALA A 157 -0.96 -2.07 -14.70
N CYS A 158 -1.00 -2.16 -16.04
CA CYS A 158 0.02 -2.85 -16.82
C CYS A 158 1.41 -2.23 -16.66
N SER A 159 1.52 -0.90 -16.66
CA SER A 159 2.79 -0.20 -16.39
C SER A 159 3.32 -0.53 -15.00
N VAL A 160 2.46 -0.50 -13.98
CA VAL A 160 2.82 -0.82 -12.60
C VAL A 160 3.24 -2.29 -12.46
N PHE A 161 2.50 -3.23 -13.06
CA PHE A 161 2.85 -4.65 -13.09
C PHE A 161 4.24 -4.87 -13.67
N LYS A 162 4.54 -4.25 -14.82
CA LYS A 162 5.85 -4.38 -15.45
C LYS A 162 6.97 -3.73 -14.65
N LYS A 163 6.68 -2.60 -13.99
CA LYS A 163 7.64 -1.83 -13.20
C LYS A 163 8.01 -2.55 -11.89
N MET A 164 7.01 -3.03 -11.17
CA MET A 164 7.19 -3.67 -9.86
C MET A 164 7.65 -5.12 -9.96
N ASP A 165 7.33 -5.80 -11.07
CA ASP A 165 7.69 -7.20 -11.29
C ASP A 165 7.18 -8.12 -10.15
N ILE A 166 5.99 -7.83 -9.64
CA ILE A 166 5.29 -8.59 -8.59
C ILE A 166 3.98 -9.11 -9.19
N PRO A 167 3.57 -10.37 -8.91
CA PRO A 167 2.27 -10.89 -9.33
C PRO A 167 1.12 -9.95 -8.93
N MET A 168 0.36 -9.46 -9.91
CA MET A 168 -0.68 -8.46 -9.69
C MET A 168 -2.09 -9.04 -9.87
N ARG A 169 -3.02 -8.65 -8.98
CA ARG A 169 -4.45 -8.89 -9.10
C ARG A 169 -5.21 -7.57 -9.17
N LEU A 170 -6.08 -7.43 -10.16
CA LEU A 170 -6.98 -6.29 -10.28
C LEU A 170 -8.19 -6.50 -9.36
N ILE A 171 -8.45 -5.53 -8.49
CA ILE A 171 -9.57 -5.54 -7.56
C ILE A 171 -10.51 -4.38 -7.91
N PHE A 172 -11.70 -4.69 -8.42
CA PHE A 172 -12.75 -3.71 -8.61
C PHE A 172 -13.50 -3.49 -7.29
N THR A 173 -13.55 -2.24 -6.85
CA THR A 173 -14.21 -1.80 -5.61
C THR A 173 -15.40 -0.89 -5.91
N LYS A 174 -16.26 -0.65 -4.92
CA LYS A 174 -17.47 0.17 -5.06
C LYS A 174 -18.43 -0.39 -6.12
N MET A 175 -18.69 -1.69 -6.03
CA MET A 175 -19.63 -2.39 -6.91
C MET A 175 -21.04 -2.52 -6.29
N ASP A 176 -21.22 -1.96 -5.10
CA ASP A 176 -22.52 -1.82 -4.42
C ASP A 176 -23.44 -0.81 -5.10
#